data_AF-A0A2J6Q8U5-F1
#
_entry.id   AF-A0A2J6Q8U5-F1
#
_cell.length_a   1.000
_cell.length_b   1.000
_cell.length_c   1.000
_cell.angle_alpha   90.00
_cell.angle_beta   90.00
_cell.angle_gamma   90.00
#
_symmetry.space_group_name_H-M   'P 1'
#
loop_
_entity.id
_entity.type
_entity.pdbx_description
1 polymer ?
#
loop_
_entity_poly.entity_id
_entity_poly.type
_entity_poly.pdbx_seq_one_letter_code
_entity_poly.pdbx_strand_id
1 'polypeptide(L)'
;MDWLSVQKLGAFAWVPHVMWTGPEPRTDVGTAIGRYLALRGRQIGLFLGICQLTHRHHLTQKSSSLQILLLHNIQLQKPLFSALRRIPPFEMNGNPLRVIIRACVTDIPAKPVERVYRLGCDFCQQNLNRPFNKNLQDECHDAMHFLPNCDSEDNVNAWFLYDFNVTRPLDKGQVSAIPHEVYHATRQGESWVFTPRAKWINAGKNYCSMYTWGGSYKTE
;
A
#
# COMPACT_ATOMS: atom_id res chain seq x y z
N MET A 1 15.99 11.14 -50.19
CA MET A 1 15.97 9.68 -50.08
C MET A 1 17.30 9.17 -50.60
N ASP A 2 18.19 8.73 -49.71
CA ASP A 2 19.07 7.59 -49.94
C ASP A 2 19.66 7.14 -48.58
N TRP A 3 19.82 5.83 -48.42
CA TRP A 3 20.02 5.11 -47.16
C TRP A 3 21.44 4.53 -47.06
N LEU A 4 21.95 4.44 -45.81
CA LEU A 4 22.98 3.51 -45.27
C LEU A 4 24.43 3.74 -45.75
N SER A 5 25.50 3.53 -44.97
CA SER A 5 25.76 3.18 -43.58
C SER A 5 27.29 3.19 -43.40
N VAL A 6 27.78 3.33 -42.17
CA VAL A 6 28.71 2.40 -41.48
C VAL A 6 29.51 3.14 -40.39
N GLN A 7 29.21 2.69 -39.17
CA GLN A 7 29.97 2.60 -37.91
C GLN A 7 31.44 3.05 -37.88
N LYS A 8 31.81 3.73 -36.78
CA LYS A 8 33.10 3.47 -36.11
C LYS A 8 33.02 3.70 -34.59
N LEU A 9 33.61 2.73 -33.90
CA LEU A 9 33.79 2.55 -32.47
C LEU A 9 34.69 3.64 -31.85
N GLY A 10 34.50 3.89 -30.54
CA GLY A 10 35.42 4.69 -29.74
C GLY A 10 35.12 4.56 -28.25
N ALA A 11 35.55 3.46 -27.65
CA ALA A 11 35.68 3.32 -26.20
C ALA A 11 36.98 4.01 -25.74
N PHE A 12 36.94 4.81 -24.67
CA PHE A 12 38.08 5.02 -23.79
C PHE A 12 37.60 5.33 -22.38
N ALA A 13 37.93 4.41 -21.46
CA ALA A 13 37.85 4.57 -20.03
C ALA A 13 39.01 5.44 -19.54
N TRP A 14 38.80 6.24 -18.49
CA TRP A 14 39.85 6.58 -17.51
C TRP A 14 39.21 6.96 -16.16
N VAL A 15 39.55 6.17 -15.14
CA VAL A 15 39.44 6.43 -13.70
C VAL A 15 40.86 6.23 -13.17
N PRO A 16 41.38 7.04 -12.23
CA PRO A 16 41.62 6.49 -10.88
C PRO A 16 41.43 7.46 -9.69
N HIS A 17 40.80 6.91 -8.65
CA HIS A 17 41.24 6.83 -7.24
C HIS A 17 41.79 8.05 -6.47
N VAL A 18 41.11 8.40 -5.37
CA VAL A 18 41.62 8.52 -3.97
C VAL A 18 40.44 8.16 -3.05
N MET A 19 40.35 6.97 -2.43
CA MET A 19 40.96 6.52 -1.17
C MET A 19 40.44 7.27 0.08
N TRP A 20 39.41 6.72 0.73
CA TRP A 20 39.13 6.95 2.15
C TRP A 20 38.72 5.63 2.81
N THR A 21 39.41 5.31 3.90
CA THR A 21 39.31 4.08 4.69
C THR A 21 38.67 4.40 6.04
N GLY A 22 37.53 3.76 6.37
CA GLY A 22 36.88 3.84 7.68
C GLY A 22 35.68 2.88 7.76
N PRO A 23 35.36 2.30 8.93
CA PRO A 23 34.85 0.93 9.02
C PRO A 23 33.33 0.79 8.87
N GLU A 24 32.91 -0.29 8.21
CA GLU A 24 31.53 -0.79 8.13
C GLU A 24 31.05 -1.37 9.46
N PRO A 25 29.80 -1.08 9.87
CA PRO A 25 29.02 -1.99 10.70
C PRO A 25 28.23 -2.98 9.81
N ARG A 26 28.48 -4.26 10.05
CA ARG A 26 27.75 -5.40 9.47
C ARG A 26 26.33 -5.43 10.01
N THR A 27 25.33 -5.41 9.13
CA THR A 27 24.01 -6.00 9.40
C THR A 27 23.46 -6.71 8.18
N ASP A 28 23.00 -7.92 8.44
CA ASP A 28 22.73 -9.05 7.56
C ASP A 28 21.37 -8.94 6.85
N VAL A 29 21.30 -8.19 5.74
CA VAL A 29 20.07 -8.03 4.91
C VAL A 29 20.02 -9.04 3.74
N GLY A 30 21.16 -9.65 3.39
CA GLY A 30 21.27 -10.60 2.27
C GLY A 30 20.54 -11.94 2.49
N THR A 31 20.39 -12.37 3.75
CA THR A 31 19.84 -13.69 4.08
C THR A 31 18.29 -13.73 4.03
N ALA A 32 17.61 -12.58 4.16
CA ALA A 32 16.15 -12.50 4.16
C ALA A 32 15.54 -12.53 2.75
N ILE A 33 16.19 -11.87 1.77
CA ILE A 33 15.71 -11.82 0.37
C ILE A 33 15.85 -13.19 -0.32
N GLY A 34 16.93 -13.92 -0.02
CA GLY A 34 17.14 -15.28 -0.52
C GLY A 34 16.06 -16.29 -0.06
N ARG A 35 15.56 -16.14 1.18
CA ARG A 35 14.47 -16.99 1.70
C ARG A 35 13.10 -16.61 1.12
N TYR A 36 12.87 -15.33 0.80
CA TYR A 36 11.61 -14.86 0.23
C TYR A 36 11.39 -15.35 -1.22
N LEU A 37 12.45 -15.39 -2.03
CA LEU A 37 12.38 -15.88 -3.42
C LEU A 37 12.28 -17.42 -3.49
N ALA A 38 12.89 -18.16 -2.56
CA ALA A 38 12.81 -19.62 -2.50
C ALA A 38 11.41 -20.14 -2.11
N LEU A 39 10.65 -19.38 -1.32
CA LEU A 39 9.28 -19.73 -0.92
C LEU A 39 8.24 -19.51 -2.03
N ARG A 40 8.39 -18.47 -2.87
CA ARG A 40 7.52 -18.25 -4.03
C ARG A 40 7.81 -19.20 -5.21
N GLY A 41 9.07 -19.60 -5.42
CA GLY A 41 9.41 -20.59 -6.43
C GLY A 41 8.77 -21.97 -6.19
N ARG A 42 8.60 -22.36 -4.92
CA ARG A 42 7.96 -23.65 -4.55
C ARG A 42 6.44 -23.63 -4.65
N GLN A 43 5.77 -22.50 -4.41
CA GLN A 43 4.31 -22.41 -4.54
C GLN A 43 3.83 -22.41 -6.00
N ILE A 44 4.60 -21.84 -6.93
CA ILE A 44 4.25 -21.82 -8.36
C ILE A 44 4.50 -23.19 -9.01
N GLY A 45 5.55 -23.92 -8.56
CA GLY A 45 5.84 -25.28 -9.04
C GLY A 45 4.77 -26.32 -8.67
N LEU A 46 4.10 -26.16 -7.53
CA LEU A 46 3.05 -27.10 -7.10
C LEU A 46 1.74 -26.94 -7.92
N PHE A 47 1.43 -25.72 -8.38
CA PHE A 47 0.21 -25.46 -9.16
C PHE A 47 0.32 -25.95 -10.61
N LEU A 48 1.51 -25.84 -11.23
CA LEU A 48 1.73 -26.34 -12.59
C LEU A 48 1.87 -27.87 -12.68
N GLY A 49 2.35 -28.53 -11.61
CA GLY A 49 2.43 -29.99 -11.55
C GLY A 49 1.06 -30.68 -11.50
N ILE A 50 0.06 -30.05 -10.88
CA ILE A 50 -1.30 -30.61 -10.78
C ILE A 50 -2.04 -30.53 -12.12
N CYS A 51 -1.81 -29.48 -12.92
CA CYS A 51 -2.45 -29.36 -14.24
C CYS A 51 -1.89 -30.31 -15.31
N GLN A 52 -0.64 -30.77 -15.18
CA GLN A 52 -0.05 -31.71 -16.16
C GLN A 52 -0.39 -33.17 -15.89
N LEU A 53 -0.76 -33.56 -14.66
CA LEU A 53 -1.20 -34.93 -14.37
C LEU A 53 -2.62 -35.24 -14.87
N THR A 54 -3.42 -34.22 -15.21
CA THR A 54 -4.80 -34.43 -15.70
C THR A 54 -4.91 -34.61 -17.22
N HIS A 55 -3.83 -34.44 -18.00
CA HIS A 55 -3.90 -34.51 -19.47
C HIS A 55 -3.39 -35.84 -20.07
N ARG A 56 -3.06 -36.83 -19.24
CA ARG A 56 -2.53 -38.12 -19.68
C ARG A 56 -3.20 -39.33 -19.02
N HIS A 57 -4.52 -39.33 -18.94
CA HIS A 57 -5.27 -40.59 -18.85
C HIS A 57 -6.47 -40.53 -19.79
N HIS A 58 -6.30 -41.20 -20.92
CA HIS A 58 -7.33 -41.43 -21.92
C HIS A 58 -8.26 -42.55 -21.42
N LEU A 59 -9.56 -42.28 -21.54
CA LEU A 59 -10.66 -43.21 -21.81
C LEU A 59 -10.86 -44.46 -20.93
N THR A 60 -12.13 -44.60 -20.58
CA THR A 60 -12.87 -45.75 -20.06
C THR A 60 -12.90 -45.92 -18.54
N GLN A 61 -14.12 -46.13 -18.05
CA GLN A 61 -14.60 -46.36 -16.69
C GLN A 61 -15.12 -45.16 -15.87
N LYS A 62 -16.47 -45.11 -15.91
CA LYS A 62 -17.39 -44.99 -14.77
C LYS A 62 -17.46 -43.63 -14.02
N SER A 63 -18.50 -42.93 -14.45
CA SER A 63 -19.33 -41.86 -13.88
C SER A 63 -19.67 -41.94 -12.37
N SER A 64 -18.71 -42.18 -11.47
CA SER A 64 -18.95 -42.11 -10.01
C SER A 64 -17.83 -41.38 -9.25
N SER A 65 -16.63 -41.33 -9.80
CA SER A 65 -15.47 -40.72 -9.13
C SER A 65 -15.41 -39.19 -9.24
N LEU A 66 -15.99 -38.60 -10.30
CA LEU A 66 -15.99 -37.14 -10.50
C LEU A 66 -17.00 -36.40 -9.59
N GLN A 67 -18.13 -37.02 -9.25
CA GLN A 67 -19.07 -36.45 -8.27
C GLN A 67 -18.50 -36.47 -6.85
N ILE A 68 -17.72 -37.49 -6.51
CA ILE A 68 -17.05 -37.60 -5.19
C ILE A 68 -15.92 -36.56 -5.06
N LEU A 69 -15.20 -36.25 -6.13
CA LEU A 69 -14.17 -35.21 -6.14
C LEU A 69 -14.77 -33.79 -6.05
N LEU A 70 -15.91 -33.53 -6.68
CA LEU A 70 -16.58 -32.22 -6.61
C LEU A 70 -17.19 -31.97 -5.21
N LEU A 71 -17.76 -33.00 -4.57
CA LEU A 71 -18.34 -32.88 -3.22
C LEU A 71 -17.28 -32.79 -2.11
N HIS A 72 -16.13 -33.47 -2.25
CA HIS A 72 -15.02 -33.30 -1.31
C HIS A 72 -14.39 -31.90 -1.38
N ASN A 73 -14.34 -31.29 -2.56
CA ASN A 73 -13.79 -29.94 -2.71
C ASN A 73 -14.69 -28.85 -2.07
N ILE A 74 -16.02 -29.03 -2.13
CA ILE A 74 -16.99 -28.13 -1.48
C ILE A 74 -16.99 -28.33 0.05
N GLN A 75 -16.78 -29.55 0.56
CA GLN A 75 -16.67 -29.78 2.01
C GLN A 75 -15.35 -29.30 2.62
N LEU A 76 -14.25 -29.26 1.85
CA LEU A 76 -12.97 -28.75 2.33
C LEU A 76 -12.89 -27.22 2.36
N GLN A 77 -13.83 -26.49 1.74
CA GLN A 77 -13.88 -25.02 1.84
C GLN A 77 -14.70 -24.49 3.02
N LYS A 78 -15.60 -25.29 3.60
CA LYS A 78 -16.42 -24.88 4.75
C LYS A 78 -15.60 -24.54 6.02
N PRO A 79 -14.51 -25.25 6.37
CA PRO A 79 -13.68 -24.86 7.52
C PRO A 79 -12.77 -23.66 7.24
N LEU A 80 -12.50 -23.33 5.96
CA LEU A 80 -11.67 -22.16 5.62
C LEU A 80 -12.44 -20.84 5.86
N PHE A 81 -13.75 -20.83 5.57
CA PHE A 81 -14.61 -19.66 5.82
C PHE A 81 -14.97 -19.47 7.30
N SER A 82 -14.99 -20.54 8.11
CA SER A 82 -15.20 -20.42 9.56
C SER A 82 -13.91 -20.06 10.32
N ALA A 83 -12.74 -20.42 9.79
CA ALA A 83 -11.44 -20.01 10.34
C ALA A 83 -11.13 -18.52 10.12
N LEU A 84 -11.70 -17.89 9.07
CA LEU A 84 -11.60 -16.44 8.85
C LEU A 84 -12.39 -15.58 9.86
N ARG A 85 -13.24 -16.18 10.71
CA ARG A 85 -13.96 -15.48 11.80
C ARG A 85 -13.16 -15.38 13.11
N ARG A 86 -11.90 -15.84 13.12
CA ARG A 86 -10.99 -15.73 14.26
C ARG A 86 -9.69 -15.01 13.89
N ILE A 87 -9.77 -14.01 13.02
CA ILE A 87 -8.78 -12.94 13.14
C ILE A 87 -9.17 -12.23 14.45
N PRO A 88 -8.34 -12.27 15.51
CA PRO A 88 -8.62 -11.47 16.69
C PRO A 88 -8.87 -10.04 16.23
N PRO A 89 -9.79 -9.27 16.84
CA PRO A 89 -9.92 -7.86 16.53
C PRO A 89 -8.51 -7.28 16.57
N PHE A 90 -8.05 -6.79 15.41
CA PHE A 90 -6.72 -6.20 15.31
C PHE A 90 -6.71 -5.11 16.38
N GLU A 91 -5.87 -5.24 17.41
CA GLU A 91 -5.77 -4.24 18.47
C GLU A 91 -5.28 -2.94 17.83
N MET A 92 -6.23 -2.12 17.38
CA MET A 92 -6.04 -0.80 16.77
C MET A 92 -5.67 0.23 17.85
N ASN A 93 -4.82 -0.13 18.81
CA ASN A 93 -4.31 0.81 19.81
C ASN A 93 -3.08 1.54 19.25
N GLY A 94 -3.25 2.17 18.09
CA GLY A 94 -2.26 3.07 17.53
C GLY A 94 -2.34 4.45 18.19
N ASN A 95 -1.20 5.11 18.35
CA ASN A 95 -1.18 6.50 18.83
C ASN A 95 -1.93 7.42 17.83
N PRO A 96 -2.70 8.41 18.30
CA PRO A 96 -3.31 9.41 17.42
C PRO A 96 -2.26 10.05 16.52
N LEU A 97 -2.55 10.12 15.23
CA LEU A 97 -1.61 10.63 14.23
C LEU A 97 -2.38 11.42 13.17
N ARG A 98 -1.92 12.64 12.87
CA ARG A 98 -2.43 13.43 11.75
C ARG A 98 -1.43 13.40 10.60
N VAL A 99 -1.86 12.90 9.45
CA VAL A 99 -1.03 12.81 8.25
C VAL A 99 -1.53 13.77 7.18
N ILE A 100 -0.61 14.54 6.63
CA ILE A 100 -0.85 15.47 5.54
C ILE A 100 -0.03 15.01 4.35
N ILE A 101 -0.68 14.74 3.22
CA ILE A 101 -0.03 14.22 2.02
C ILE A 101 -0.21 15.24 0.91
N ARG A 102 0.89 15.59 0.23
CA ARG A 102 0.84 16.32 -1.04
C ARG A 102 1.08 15.35 -2.18
N ALA A 103 0.14 15.27 -3.11
CA ALA A 103 0.21 14.35 -4.25
C ALA A 103 -0.40 14.99 -5.50
N CYS A 104 0.04 14.52 -6.66
CA CYS A 104 -0.65 14.75 -7.92
C CYS A 104 -1.99 14.00 -7.91
N VAL A 105 -3.09 14.69 -8.16
CA VAL A 105 -4.44 14.13 -8.04
C VAL A 105 -4.68 13.05 -9.10
N THR A 106 -4.26 13.30 -10.35
CA THR A 106 -4.43 12.37 -11.47
C THR A 106 -3.57 11.12 -11.38
N ASP A 107 -2.53 11.12 -10.52
CA ASP A 107 -1.72 9.92 -10.29
C ASP A 107 -2.49 8.88 -9.47
N ILE A 108 -3.52 9.26 -8.73
CA ILE A 108 -4.32 8.35 -7.90
C ILE A 108 -5.27 7.52 -8.80
N PRO A 109 -5.10 6.18 -8.86
CA PRO A 109 -5.87 5.31 -9.76
C PRO A 109 -7.27 5.04 -9.24
N ALA A 110 -8.09 6.09 -9.15
CA ALA A 110 -9.48 6.02 -8.75
C ALA A 110 -10.28 7.14 -9.42
N LYS A 111 -11.61 6.99 -9.43
CA LYS A 111 -12.51 8.06 -9.85
C LYS A 111 -12.34 9.27 -8.93
N PRO A 112 -12.53 10.51 -9.42
CA PRO A 112 -12.41 11.75 -8.64
C PRO A 112 -12.86 11.66 -7.18
N VAL A 113 -14.10 11.22 -6.96
CA VAL A 113 -14.74 11.12 -5.63
C VAL A 113 -14.16 10.03 -4.72
N GLU A 114 -13.44 9.06 -5.28
CA GLU A 114 -12.85 7.92 -4.56
C GLU A 114 -11.36 8.14 -4.25
N ARG A 115 -10.71 9.15 -4.85
CA ARG A 115 -9.25 9.36 -4.74
C ARG A 115 -8.78 9.58 -3.32
N VAL A 116 -9.51 10.37 -2.54
CA VAL A 116 -9.18 10.62 -1.13
C VAL A 116 -9.15 9.31 -0.34
N TYR A 117 -10.16 8.46 -0.51
CA TYR A 117 -10.22 7.16 0.14
C TYR A 117 -9.13 6.21 -0.37
N ARG A 118 -8.90 6.18 -1.69
CA ARG A 118 -7.90 5.31 -2.31
C ARG A 118 -6.49 5.62 -1.81
N LEU A 119 -6.10 6.89 -1.78
CA LEU A 119 -4.78 7.31 -1.29
C LEU A 119 -4.60 7.00 0.20
N GLY A 120 -5.65 7.17 1.02
CA GLY A 120 -5.62 6.79 2.43
C GLY A 120 -5.42 5.29 2.62
N CYS A 121 -6.13 4.46 1.84
CA CYS A 121 -5.92 3.01 1.82
C CYS A 121 -4.47 2.64 1.47
N ASP A 122 -3.94 3.25 0.40
CA ASP A 122 -2.57 2.98 -0.06
C ASP A 122 -1.53 3.39 1.00
N PHE A 123 -1.74 4.51 1.69
CA PHE A 123 -0.88 4.96 2.79
C PHE A 123 -0.93 3.99 3.98
N CYS A 124 -2.12 3.60 4.45
CA CYS A 124 -2.26 2.66 5.56
C CYS A 124 -1.60 1.32 5.27
N GLN A 125 -1.79 0.80 4.06
CA GLN A 125 -1.23 -0.48 3.65
C GLN A 125 0.30 -0.45 3.61
N GLN A 126 0.91 0.64 3.12
CA GLN A 126 2.35 0.74 2.91
C GLN A 126 3.12 1.21 4.15
N ASN A 127 2.60 2.20 4.88
CA ASN A 127 3.33 2.85 5.99
C ASN A 127 2.84 2.41 7.38
N LEU A 128 1.56 2.06 7.52
CA LEU A 128 0.98 1.64 8.81
C LEU A 128 0.81 0.12 8.91
N ASN A 129 1.03 -0.61 7.82
CA ASN A 129 0.87 -2.06 7.71
C ASN A 129 -0.51 -2.56 8.21
N ARG A 130 -1.57 -1.81 7.91
CA ARG A 130 -2.95 -2.14 8.28
C ARG A 130 -3.95 -1.60 7.26
N PRO A 131 -5.19 -2.12 7.21
CA PRO A 131 -6.24 -1.51 6.40
C PRO A 131 -6.64 -0.13 6.94
N PHE A 132 -7.21 0.71 6.08
CA PHE A 132 -7.86 1.95 6.47
C PHE A 132 -9.21 1.64 7.14
N ASN A 133 -9.43 2.09 8.37
CA ASN A 133 -10.67 1.86 9.10
C ASN A 133 -11.61 3.05 8.98
N LYS A 134 -12.58 3.00 8.04
CA LYS A 134 -13.58 4.06 7.90
C LYS A 134 -14.85 3.86 8.75
N ASN A 135 -14.91 2.84 9.60
CA ASN A 135 -16.13 2.53 10.34
C ASN A 135 -16.26 3.43 11.59
N LEU A 136 -17.11 4.44 11.51
CA LEU A 136 -17.34 5.39 12.61
C LEU A 136 -17.97 4.76 13.86
N GLN A 137 -18.50 3.53 13.76
CA GLN A 137 -19.07 2.79 14.89
C GLN A 137 -17.99 2.04 15.70
N ASP A 138 -16.78 1.90 15.15
CA ASP A 138 -15.68 1.29 15.89
C ASP A 138 -15.16 2.26 16.95
N GLU A 139 -14.65 1.72 18.05
CA GLU A 139 -14.02 2.51 19.13
C GLU A 139 -12.85 3.36 18.62
N CYS A 140 -12.20 2.92 17.54
CA CYS A 140 -11.07 3.57 16.90
C CYS A 140 -11.25 3.52 15.38
N HIS A 141 -11.30 4.68 14.73
CA HIS A 141 -11.44 4.80 13.28
C HIS A 141 -10.42 5.77 12.67
N ASP A 142 -10.37 5.80 11.35
CA ASP A 142 -9.61 6.74 10.55
C ASP A 142 -10.56 7.69 9.85
N ALA A 143 -10.24 8.97 9.88
CA ALA A 143 -11.00 9.99 9.17
C ALA A 143 -10.21 10.56 8.01
N MET A 144 -10.93 10.85 6.93
CA MET A 144 -10.39 11.53 5.75
C MET A 144 -11.10 12.86 5.57
N HIS A 145 -10.35 13.86 5.12
CA HIS A 145 -10.87 15.20 4.89
C HIS A 145 -10.89 15.52 3.41
N PHE A 146 -11.97 16.15 2.95
CA PHE A 146 -12.12 16.62 1.57
C PHE A 146 -11.59 18.06 1.47
N LEU A 147 -10.37 18.18 0.98
CA LEU A 147 -9.66 19.45 0.79
C LEU A 147 -9.89 19.98 -0.64
N PRO A 148 -9.68 21.29 -0.88
CA PRO A 148 -9.79 21.85 -2.23
C PRO A 148 -8.92 21.11 -3.24
N ASN A 149 -9.49 20.88 -4.44
CA ASN A 149 -8.87 20.21 -5.57
C ASN A 149 -8.55 18.71 -5.37
N CYS A 150 -8.97 18.08 -4.27
CA CYS A 150 -8.66 16.66 -4.03
C CYS A 150 -9.29 15.69 -5.05
N ASP A 151 -10.30 16.15 -5.78
CA ASP A 151 -11.04 15.46 -6.83
C ASP A 151 -10.83 16.06 -8.24
N SER A 152 -9.93 17.04 -8.39
CA SER A 152 -9.69 17.69 -9.68
C SER A 152 -9.35 16.69 -10.78
N GLU A 153 -9.94 16.85 -11.97
CA GLU A 153 -9.60 16.06 -13.15
C GLU A 153 -8.28 16.49 -13.81
N ASP A 154 -7.75 17.64 -13.41
CA ASP A 154 -6.51 18.20 -13.91
C ASP A 154 -5.27 17.65 -13.18
N ASN A 155 -4.12 17.71 -13.85
CA ASN A 155 -2.83 17.34 -13.26
C ASN A 155 -2.33 18.41 -12.28
N VAL A 156 -2.97 18.47 -11.11
CA VAL A 156 -2.66 19.41 -10.04
C VAL A 156 -2.14 18.68 -8.81
N ASN A 157 -1.21 19.32 -8.10
CA ASN A 157 -0.76 18.85 -6.79
C ASN A 157 -1.68 19.40 -5.70
N ALA A 158 -2.43 18.53 -5.05
CA ALA A 158 -3.34 18.87 -3.96
C ALA A 158 -2.83 18.35 -2.61
N TRP A 159 -3.41 18.90 -1.54
CA TRP A 159 -3.20 18.43 -0.17
C TRP A 159 -4.34 17.47 0.21
N PHE A 160 -3.97 16.39 0.89
CA PHE A 160 -4.86 15.39 1.47
C PHE A 160 -4.57 15.31 2.96
N LEU A 161 -5.61 15.16 3.78
CA LEU A 161 -5.49 15.16 5.24
C LEU A 161 -6.22 13.94 5.79
N TYR A 162 -5.53 13.22 6.67
CA TYR A 162 -6.01 12.02 7.33
C TYR A 162 -5.76 12.12 8.83
N ASP A 163 -6.74 11.69 9.61
CA ASP A 163 -6.62 11.50 11.05
C ASP A 163 -6.70 10.02 11.33
N PHE A 164 -5.61 9.45 11.84
CA PHE A 164 -5.52 8.03 12.15
C PHE A 164 -5.69 7.79 13.64
N ASN A 165 -6.36 6.68 13.95
CA ASN A 165 -6.62 6.23 15.32
C ASN A 165 -7.45 7.26 16.13
N VAL A 166 -8.53 7.72 15.53
CA VAL A 166 -9.53 8.61 16.13
C VAL A 166 -10.37 7.82 17.11
N THR A 167 -10.22 8.12 18.40
CA THR A 167 -11.01 7.51 19.49
C THR A 167 -12.01 8.46 20.13
N ARG A 168 -11.77 9.77 20.02
CA ARG A 168 -12.63 10.82 20.55
C ARG A 168 -12.42 12.14 19.82
N PRO A 169 -13.38 13.08 19.90
CA PRO A 169 -13.16 14.46 19.48
C PRO A 169 -12.00 15.10 20.26
N LEU A 170 -11.22 15.92 19.57
CA LEU A 170 -10.13 16.72 20.13
C LEU A 170 -10.36 18.20 19.79
N ASP A 171 -10.09 19.08 20.76
CA ASP A 171 -10.04 20.52 20.50
C ASP A 171 -8.76 20.92 19.74
N LYS A 172 -8.68 22.18 19.26
CA LYS A 172 -7.53 22.66 18.47
C LYS A 172 -6.18 22.56 19.21
N GLY A 173 -6.17 22.77 20.53
CA GLY A 173 -4.95 22.68 21.34
C GLY A 173 -4.49 21.23 21.47
N GLN A 174 -5.42 20.33 21.75
CA GLN A 174 -5.17 18.88 21.80
C GLN A 174 -4.70 18.34 20.46
N VAL A 175 -5.32 18.77 19.35
CA VAL A 175 -4.86 18.43 18.01
C VAL A 175 -3.45 18.93 17.78
N SER A 176 -3.13 20.16 18.14
CA SER A 176 -1.78 20.70 17.93
C SER A 176 -0.67 19.89 18.64
N ALA A 177 -1.03 19.21 19.73
CA ALA A 177 -0.14 18.36 20.52
C ALA A 177 0.04 16.94 19.96
N ILE A 178 -0.87 16.43 19.12
CA ILE A 178 -0.67 15.10 18.50
C ILE A 178 0.44 15.14 17.43
N PRO A 179 1.13 14.01 17.20
CA PRO A 179 2.07 13.88 16.09
C PRO A 179 1.45 14.29 14.76
N HIS A 180 2.18 15.10 13.99
CA HIS A 180 1.85 15.45 12.62
C HIS A 180 2.97 15.03 11.70
N GLU A 181 2.61 14.31 10.65
CA GLU A 181 3.55 13.94 9.60
C GLU A 181 3.11 14.52 8.27
N VAL A 182 4.10 14.98 7.50
CA VAL A 182 3.85 15.53 6.17
C VAL A 182 4.64 14.75 5.14
N TYR A 183 3.97 14.31 4.10
CA TYR A 183 4.55 13.53 3.02
C TYR A 183 4.37 14.21 1.67
N HIS A 184 5.35 14.02 0.80
CA HIS A 184 5.17 14.17 -0.64
C HIS A 184 5.04 12.77 -1.24
N ALA A 185 3.89 12.49 -1.85
CA ALA A 185 3.61 11.20 -2.47
C ALA A 185 3.79 11.29 -3.98
N THR A 186 4.60 10.39 -4.53
CA THR A 186 4.79 10.22 -5.97
C THR A 186 4.48 8.79 -6.35
N ARG A 187 3.76 8.59 -7.45
CA ARG A 187 3.45 7.24 -7.93
C ARG A 187 4.59 6.70 -8.79
N GLN A 188 4.95 5.43 -8.59
CA GLN A 188 5.96 4.71 -9.35
C GLN A 188 5.38 3.36 -9.80
N GLY A 189 4.81 3.33 -11.01
CA GLY A 189 4.05 2.18 -11.49
C GLY A 189 2.80 1.95 -10.63
N GLU A 190 2.70 0.77 -10.01
CA GLU A 190 1.56 0.40 -9.15
C GLU A 190 1.76 0.71 -7.66
N SER A 191 2.91 1.26 -7.27
CA SER A 191 3.18 1.62 -5.88
C SER A 191 3.32 3.13 -5.68
N TRP A 192 3.22 3.53 -4.42
CA TRP A 192 3.49 4.90 -4.00
C TRP A 192 4.87 4.97 -3.34
N VAL A 193 5.51 6.13 -3.46
CA VAL A 193 6.66 6.50 -2.65
C VAL A 193 6.25 7.70 -1.81
N PHE A 194 6.03 7.47 -0.52
CA PHE A 194 5.71 8.50 0.46
C PHE A 194 7.01 9.03 1.06
N THR A 195 7.48 10.19 0.56
CA THR A 195 8.71 10.81 1.08
C THR A 195 8.39 11.77 2.22
N PRO A 196 8.90 11.55 3.46
CA PRO A 196 8.69 12.48 4.56
C PRO A 196 9.26 13.87 4.25
N ARG A 197 8.52 14.92 4.63
CA ARG A 197 8.87 16.32 4.41
C ARG A 197 8.78 17.10 5.73
N ALA A 198 9.74 16.88 6.62
CA ALA A 198 9.80 17.55 7.93
C ALA A 198 9.74 19.09 7.82
N LYS A 199 10.36 19.67 6.78
CA LYS A 199 10.35 21.13 6.52
C LYS A 199 8.94 21.68 6.23
N TRP A 200 7.99 20.83 5.83
CA TRP A 200 6.63 21.23 5.49
C TRP A 200 5.65 21.07 6.66
N ILE A 201 6.09 20.53 7.81
CA ILE A 201 5.21 20.28 8.96
C ILE A 201 4.47 21.56 9.37
N ASN A 202 5.17 22.68 9.54
CA ASN A 202 4.53 23.93 9.97
C ASN A 202 3.56 24.48 8.91
N ALA A 203 3.94 24.41 7.62
CA ALA A 203 3.06 24.85 6.54
C ALA A 203 1.80 23.98 6.43
N GLY A 204 1.96 22.66 6.55
CA GLY A 204 0.86 21.70 6.58
C GLY A 204 -0.05 21.91 7.78
N LYS A 205 0.52 22.05 8.99
CA LYS A 205 -0.25 22.37 10.21
C LYS A 205 -1.08 23.64 10.05
N ASN A 206 -0.47 24.71 9.53
CA ASN A 206 -1.16 25.98 9.32
C ASN A 206 -2.28 25.84 8.30
N TYR A 207 -2.02 25.21 7.15
CA TYR A 207 -3.01 24.99 6.11
C TYR A 207 -4.19 24.13 6.61
N CYS A 208 -3.90 23.09 7.39
CA CYS A 208 -4.91 22.16 7.90
C CYS A 208 -5.53 22.59 9.24
N SER A 209 -5.18 23.76 9.78
CA SER A 209 -5.61 24.22 11.11
C SER A 209 -7.12 24.47 11.24
N MET A 210 -7.81 24.67 10.12
CA MET A 210 -9.26 24.83 10.05
C MET A 210 -10.03 23.49 10.13
N TYR A 211 -9.36 22.36 9.88
CA TYR A 211 -9.99 21.05 9.85
C TYR A 211 -10.00 20.40 11.24
N THR A 212 -11.20 20.05 11.70
CA THR A 212 -11.42 19.41 13.00
C THR A 212 -10.84 17.99 13.03
N TRP A 213 -10.51 17.49 14.21
CA TRP A 213 -10.08 16.09 14.35
C TRP A 213 -11.24 15.12 14.15
N GLY A 214 -10.98 14.03 13.42
CA GLY A 214 -11.95 12.95 13.18
C GLY A 214 -12.95 13.22 12.05
N GLY A 215 -12.87 14.39 11.40
CA GLY A 215 -13.85 14.82 10.41
C GLY A 215 -15.20 15.14 11.06
N SER A 216 -15.74 16.34 10.84
CA SER A 216 -17.10 16.64 11.27
C SER A 216 -18.09 16.09 10.26
N TYR A 217 -18.58 14.87 10.46
CA TYR A 217 -19.82 14.45 9.81
C TYR A 217 -20.96 14.97 10.69
N LYS A 218 -21.57 16.09 10.32
CA LYS A 218 -22.91 16.34 10.83
C LYS A 218 -23.79 15.23 10.24
N THR A 219 -24.10 14.22 11.04
CA THR A 219 -25.28 13.40 10.77
C THR A 219 -26.47 14.32 10.97
N GLU A 220 -26.94 14.92 9.87
CA GLU A 220 -28.27 15.51 9.80
C GLU A 220 -29.34 14.42 9.93
#